data_AF-A0A1V4TPP2-F1
#
_entry.id   AF-A0A1V4TPP2-F1
#
_cell.length_a   1.000
_cell.length_b   1.000
_cell.length_c   1.000
_cell.angle_alpha   90.00
_cell.angle_beta   90.00
_cell.angle_gamma   90.00
#
_symmetry.space_group_name_H-M   'P 1'
#
loop_
_entity.id
_entity.type
_entity.pdbx_description
1 polymer ?
#
loop_
_entity_poly.entity_id
_entity_poly.type
_entity_poly.pdbx_seq_one_letter_code
_entity_poly.pdbx_strand_id
1 'polypeptide(L)'
;MLDLLFLAIAPTLFLLLYIYRKDRYEPEPLHLIAWVFFLGALSVIPAGLIELIFPEGVVSSAVVAPVVEETMKFLIVFLAIYRHPEFDEPMDGIVYATAASLGFATVENILYVIEGGLAVGIVRAIASVPGHVVFSCIWGFALGTAKFRPEREQAGIILTGLLGGIALHAVFNFSLEVYEVAGFLLILFVILPLAWWTTSRNIACAHADPASACSEKQRDAAALAAMTSGTLPGRDPGTGSQPPASPAPRPARPVCTNCGMPVKPGMRFCEQCGKEI
;
A
#
# COMPACT_ATOMS: atom_id res chain seq x y z
N MET A 1 7.70 -2.71 -32.15
CA MET A 1 7.77 -3.71 -31.05
C MET A 1 8.41 -3.10 -29.80
N LEU A 2 9.63 -2.55 -29.89
CA LEU A 2 10.29 -1.90 -28.75
C LEU A 2 9.46 -0.74 -28.16
N ASP A 3 8.84 0.09 -29.00
CA ASP A 3 8.02 1.22 -28.53
C ASP A 3 6.78 0.77 -27.75
N LEU A 4 6.16 -0.36 -28.14
CA LEU A 4 4.99 -0.92 -27.46
C LEU A 4 5.38 -1.51 -26.10
N LEU A 5 6.51 -2.21 -26.02
CA LEU A 5 7.03 -2.73 -24.76
C LEU A 5 7.42 -1.58 -23.81
N PHE A 6 8.03 -0.52 -24.34
CA PHE A 6 8.34 0.66 -23.55
C PHE A 6 7.07 1.29 -22.98
N LEU A 7 6.04 1.49 -23.80
CA LEU A 7 4.76 2.03 -23.36
C LEU A 7 4.04 1.13 -22.35
N ALA A 8 4.26 -0.19 -22.45
CA ALA A 8 3.67 -1.14 -21.52
C ALA A 8 4.31 -1.11 -20.12
N ILE A 9 5.64 -0.95 -20.07
CA ILE A 9 6.47 -1.12 -18.86
C ILE A 9 6.81 0.22 -18.19
N ALA A 10 7.09 1.27 -18.95
CA ALA A 10 7.49 2.56 -18.40
C ALA A 10 6.50 3.16 -17.38
N PRO A 11 5.16 3.20 -17.62
CA PRO A 11 4.22 3.77 -16.66
C PRO A 11 4.14 2.93 -15.37
N THR A 12 4.29 1.61 -15.45
CA THR A 12 4.23 0.75 -14.25
C THR A 12 5.47 0.96 -13.38
N LEU A 13 6.67 1.00 -13.97
CA LEU A 13 7.88 1.29 -13.22
C LEU A 13 7.89 2.71 -12.64
N PHE A 14 7.38 3.69 -13.40
CA PHE A 14 7.24 5.07 -12.92
C PHE A 14 6.35 5.16 -11.68
N LEU A 15 5.15 4.54 -11.72
CA LEU A 15 4.23 4.58 -10.57
C LEU A 15 4.75 3.77 -9.38
N LEU A 16 5.44 2.65 -9.62
CA LEU A 16 6.08 1.87 -8.56
C LEU A 16 7.09 2.73 -7.82
N LEU A 17 7.98 3.39 -8.58
CA LEU A 17 8.96 4.30 -8.01
C LEU A 17 8.28 5.49 -7.30
N TYR A 18 7.19 6.03 -7.86
CA TYR A 18 6.46 7.13 -7.25
C TYR A 18 5.92 6.76 -5.86
N ILE A 19 5.26 5.61 -5.72
CA ILE A 19 4.72 5.14 -4.44
C ILE A 19 5.85 4.71 -3.50
N TYR A 20 6.86 4.00 -4.00
CA TYR A 20 8.03 3.64 -3.19
C TYR A 20 8.70 4.86 -2.56
N ARG A 21 8.80 5.99 -3.29
CA ARG A 21 9.35 7.24 -2.73
C ARG A 21 8.44 7.94 -1.72
N LYS A 22 7.19 7.50 -1.54
CA LYS A 22 6.30 8.02 -0.50
C LYS A 22 6.58 7.36 0.84
N ASP A 23 7.10 6.15 0.84
CA ASP A 23 7.65 5.50 2.01
C ASP A 23 9.00 6.15 2.36
N ARG A 24 8.94 7.17 3.22
CA ARG A 24 10.06 8.06 3.53
C ARG A 24 10.78 7.70 4.81
N TYR A 25 10.07 7.08 5.74
CA TYR A 25 10.56 6.82 7.09
C TYR A 25 11.24 5.46 7.15
N GLU A 26 10.68 4.46 6.47
CA GLU A 26 11.10 3.06 6.53
C GLU A 26 11.12 2.41 5.14
N PRO A 27 11.94 2.91 4.19
CA PRO A 27 11.92 2.40 2.83
C PRO A 27 12.24 0.91 2.75
N GLU A 28 11.26 0.16 2.26
CA GLU A 28 11.32 -1.30 2.09
C GLU A 28 12.52 -1.77 1.25
N PRO A 29 13.10 -2.95 1.55
CA PRO A 29 14.18 -3.52 0.75
C PRO A 29 13.76 -3.74 -0.70
N LEU A 30 14.51 -3.16 -1.65
CA LEU A 30 14.20 -3.23 -3.08
C LEU A 30 14.04 -4.66 -3.63
N HIS A 31 14.73 -5.64 -3.04
CA HIS A 31 14.63 -7.04 -3.45
C HIS A 31 13.26 -7.65 -3.09
N LEU A 32 12.63 -7.23 -1.99
CA LEU A 32 11.28 -7.66 -1.62
C LEU A 32 10.23 -7.01 -2.51
N ILE A 33 10.40 -5.73 -2.83
CA ILE A 33 9.54 -5.03 -3.79
C ILE A 33 9.61 -5.72 -5.16
N ALA A 34 10.81 -6.00 -5.65
CA ALA A 34 11.02 -6.71 -6.92
C ALA A 34 10.41 -8.12 -6.88
N TRP A 35 10.54 -8.82 -5.76
CA TRP A 35 9.95 -10.15 -5.56
C TRP A 35 8.41 -10.11 -5.60
N VAL A 36 7.78 -9.20 -4.84
CA VAL A 36 6.33 -9.05 -4.81
C VAL A 36 5.80 -8.56 -6.16
N PHE A 37 6.52 -7.69 -6.86
CA PHE A 37 6.21 -7.30 -8.24
C PHE A 37 6.22 -8.51 -9.17
N PHE A 38 7.25 -9.35 -9.11
CA PHE A 38 7.34 -10.56 -9.93
C PHE A 38 6.22 -11.55 -9.64
N LEU A 39 5.87 -11.75 -8.36
CA LEU A 39 4.75 -12.59 -7.96
C LEU A 39 3.40 -12.03 -8.44
N GLY A 40 3.23 -10.71 -8.44
CA GLY A 40 2.07 -10.04 -9.02
C GLY A 40 1.96 -10.22 -10.54
N ALA A 41 3.09 -10.17 -11.25
CA ALA A 41 3.13 -10.48 -12.68
C ALA A 41 2.74 -11.95 -12.96
N LEU A 42 3.20 -12.88 -12.12
CA LEU A 42 2.83 -14.29 -12.21
C LEU A 42 1.35 -14.55 -11.91
N SER A 43 0.72 -13.76 -11.06
CA SER A 43 -0.67 -13.98 -10.64
C SER A 43 -1.71 -13.69 -11.75
N VAL A 44 -1.30 -13.08 -12.86
CA VAL A 44 -2.11 -13.00 -14.09
C VAL A 44 -2.46 -14.38 -14.64
N ILE A 45 -1.56 -15.36 -14.53
CA ILE A 45 -1.79 -16.71 -15.06
C ILE A 45 -2.99 -17.40 -14.37
N PRO A 46 -3.00 -17.59 -13.03
CA PRO A 46 -4.16 -18.17 -12.37
C PRO A 46 -5.41 -17.29 -12.49
N ALA A 47 -5.29 -15.95 -12.52
CA ALA A 47 -6.44 -15.07 -12.75
C ALA A 47 -7.11 -15.36 -14.11
N GLY A 48 -6.33 -15.34 -15.20
CA GLY A 48 -6.83 -15.62 -16.54
C GLY A 48 -7.42 -17.03 -16.67
N LEU A 49 -6.82 -18.04 -16.02
CA LEU A 49 -7.38 -19.40 -16.01
C LEU A 49 -8.76 -19.48 -15.35
N ILE A 50 -8.98 -18.70 -14.28
CA ILE A 50 -10.29 -18.63 -13.61
C ILE A 50 -11.29 -17.87 -14.49
N GLU A 51 -10.87 -16.76 -15.09
CA GLU A 51 -11.71 -15.93 -15.96
C GLU A 51 -12.19 -16.69 -17.21
N LEU A 52 -11.36 -17.58 -17.78
CA LEU A 52 -11.72 -18.45 -18.91
C LEU A 52 -12.90 -19.41 -18.64
N ILE A 53 -13.26 -19.63 -17.38
CA ILE A 53 -14.42 -20.46 -17.00
C ILE A 53 -15.73 -19.72 -17.27
N PHE A 54 -15.69 -18.39 -17.31
CA PHE A 54 -16.84 -17.53 -17.46
C PHE A 54 -17.02 -17.11 -18.92
N PRO A 55 -18.28 -17.05 -19.42
CA PRO A 55 -18.52 -16.60 -20.79
C PRO A 55 -18.13 -15.14 -20.97
N GLU A 56 -17.58 -14.81 -22.13
CA GLU A 56 -17.22 -13.43 -22.49
C GLU A 56 -18.42 -12.47 -22.42
N GLY A 57 -18.15 -11.23 -22.06
CA GLY A 57 -19.12 -10.13 -22.01
C GLY A 57 -19.08 -9.35 -20.70
N VAL A 58 -19.93 -8.33 -20.59
CA VAL A 58 -19.91 -7.29 -19.53
C VAL A 58 -19.84 -7.87 -18.12
N VAL A 59 -20.54 -8.97 -17.83
CA VAL A 59 -20.48 -9.56 -16.48
C VAL A 59 -19.09 -10.11 -16.19
N SER A 60 -18.44 -10.75 -17.17
CA SER A 60 -17.10 -11.30 -17.01
C SER A 60 -16.07 -10.18 -16.83
N SER A 61 -16.04 -9.21 -17.74
CA SER A 61 -15.09 -8.09 -17.73
C SER A 61 -15.33 -7.07 -16.61
N ALA A 62 -16.58 -6.76 -16.26
CA ALA A 62 -16.90 -5.72 -15.28
C ALA A 62 -17.13 -6.22 -13.85
N VAL A 63 -17.29 -7.54 -13.65
CA VAL A 63 -17.51 -8.11 -12.30
C VAL A 63 -16.54 -9.23 -12.01
N VAL A 64 -16.47 -10.26 -12.86
CA VAL A 64 -15.65 -11.45 -12.59
C VAL A 64 -14.17 -11.08 -12.56
N ALA A 65 -13.65 -10.43 -13.60
CA ALA A 65 -12.25 -10.01 -13.68
C ALA A 65 -11.85 -9.14 -12.47
N PRO A 66 -12.55 -8.04 -12.12
CA PRO A 66 -12.25 -7.26 -10.91
C PRO A 66 -12.19 -8.07 -9.62
N VAL A 67 -13.12 -9.01 -9.43
CA VAL A 67 -13.14 -9.91 -8.26
C VAL A 67 -11.91 -10.81 -8.27
N VAL A 68 -11.65 -11.49 -9.38
CA VAL A 68 -10.58 -12.47 -9.51
C VAL A 68 -9.22 -11.78 -9.40
N GLU A 69 -8.98 -10.74 -10.18
CA GLU A 69 -7.71 -10.04 -10.24
C GLU A 69 -7.29 -9.42 -8.90
N GLU A 70 -8.18 -8.64 -8.25
CA GLU A 70 -7.84 -8.00 -6.98
C GLU A 70 -7.68 -9.05 -5.87
N THR A 71 -8.45 -10.14 -5.91
CA THR A 71 -8.25 -11.26 -4.98
C THR A 71 -6.90 -11.93 -5.20
N MET A 72 -6.48 -12.16 -6.44
CA MET A 72 -5.17 -12.76 -6.74
C MET A 72 -4.02 -11.86 -6.29
N LYS A 73 -4.07 -10.55 -6.58
CA LYS A 73 -3.07 -9.57 -6.13
C LYS A 73 -3.01 -9.51 -4.59
N PHE A 74 -4.16 -9.46 -3.94
CA PHE A 74 -4.28 -9.49 -2.49
C PHE A 74 -3.66 -10.76 -1.89
N LEU A 75 -3.99 -11.94 -2.44
CA LEU A 75 -3.48 -13.23 -1.95
C LEU A 75 -1.95 -13.30 -2.05
N ILE A 76 -1.35 -12.79 -3.12
CA ILE A 76 0.11 -12.71 -3.24
C ILE A 76 0.71 -11.92 -2.08
N VAL A 77 0.19 -10.73 -1.79
CA VAL A 77 0.70 -9.91 -0.67
C VAL A 77 0.43 -10.59 0.68
N PHE A 78 -0.78 -11.09 0.87
CA PHE A 78 -1.20 -11.73 2.11
C PHE A 78 -0.38 -12.98 2.44
N LEU A 79 -0.04 -13.80 1.44
CA LEU A 79 0.68 -15.04 1.64
C LEU A 79 2.20 -14.85 1.63
N ALA A 80 2.72 -13.96 0.79
CA ALA A 80 4.17 -13.82 0.61
C ALA A 80 4.82 -12.89 1.64
N ILE A 81 4.17 -11.79 2.02
CA ILE A 81 4.85 -10.71 2.77
C ILE A 81 4.12 -10.26 4.05
N TYR A 82 2.81 -10.51 4.19
CA TYR A 82 2.06 -10.03 5.37
C TYR A 82 2.61 -10.51 6.72
N ARG A 83 3.23 -11.69 6.78
CA ARG A 83 3.89 -12.22 7.98
C ARG A 83 5.40 -11.98 8.02
N HIS A 84 5.96 -11.32 7.01
CA HIS A 84 7.38 -11.00 6.95
C HIS A 84 7.73 -9.95 8.02
N PRO A 85 8.94 -10.00 8.61
CA PRO A 85 9.39 -9.01 9.59
C PRO A 85 9.42 -7.58 9.06
N GLU A 86 9.79 -7.40 7.78
CA GLU A 86 9.85 -6.07 7.14
C GLU A 86 8.48 -5.44 6.93
N PHE A 87 7.38 -6.19 7.05
CA PHE A 87 6.06 -5.58 7.08
C PHE A 87 5.81 -5.12 8.53
N ASP A 88 6.30 -3.96 8.91
CA ASP A 88 6.30 -3.45 10.28
C ASP A 88 5.61 -2.09 10.46
N GLU A 89 5.09 -1.51 9.38
CA GLU A 89 4.20 -0.36 9.41
C GLU A 89 3.01 -0.41 8.43
N PRO A 90 1.96 0.43 8.61
CA PRO A 90 0.81 0.44 7.71
C PRO A 90 1.11 0.87 6.27
N MET A 91 2.20 1.63 6.04
CA MET A 91 2.60 2.11 4.73
C MET A 91 3.05 0.96 3.82
N ASP A 92 3.68 -0.07 4.39
CA ASP A 92 4.16 -1.28 3.70
C ASP A 92 3.03 -1.99 2.98
N GLY A 93 1.85 -2.03 3.61
CA GLY A 93 0.64 -2.56 2.98
C GLY A 93 0.31 -1.87 1.65
N ILE A 94 0.50 -0.55 1.57
CA ILE A 94 0.32 0.23 0.34
C ILE A 94 1.45 -0.04 -0.66
N VAL A 95 2.71 -0.08 -0.20
CA VAL A 95 3.90 -0.30 -1.04
C VAL A 95 3.85 -1.70 -1.69
N TYR A 96 3.63 -2.75 -0.91
CA TYR A 96 3.55 -4.12 -1.41
C TYR A 96 2.31 -4.37 -2.27
N ALA A 97 1.16 -3.79 -1.92
CA ALA A 97 -0.03 -3.84 -2.79
C ALA A 97 0.23 -3.19 -4.14
N THR A 98 0.89 -2.04 -4.15
CA THR A 98 1.29 -1.34 -5.38
C THR A 98 2.27 -2.18 -6.20
N ALA A 99 3.27 -2.81 -5.55
CA ALA A 99 4.22 -3.68 -6.24
C ALA A 99 3.54 -4.86 -6.93
N ALA A 100 2.70 -5.61 -6.21
CA ALA A 100 1.95 -6.73 -6.76
C ALA A 100 1.02 -6.28 -7.90
N SER A 101 0.31 -5.18 -7.70
CA SER A 101 -0.63 -4.63 -8.68
C SER A 101 0.05 -4.16 -9.96
N LEU A 102 1.19 -3.49 -9.87
CA LEU A 102 1.95 -3.03 -11.03
C LEU A 102 2.68 -4.16 -11.76
N GLY A 103 3.05 -5.23 -11.04
CA GLY A 103 3.51 -6.48 -11.65
C GLY A 103 2.43 -7.09 -12.53
N PHE A 104 1.23 -7.25 -11.96
CA PHE A 104 0.04 -7.75 -12.69
C PHE A 104 -0.27 -6.88 -13.91
N ALA A 105 -0.39 -5.57 -13.69
CA ALA A 105 -0.68 -4.59 -14.72
C ALA A 105 0.36 -4.59 -15.85
N THR A 106 1.62 -4.88 -15.57
CA THR A 106 2.67 -4.93 -16.60
C THR A 106 2.41 -6.05 -17.60
N VAL A 107 2.11 -7.26 -17.13
CA VAL A 107 1.82 -8.40 -18.01
C VAL A 107 0.54 -8.15 -18.79
N GLU A 108 -0.52 -7.71 -18.11
CA GLU A 108 -1.79 -7.39 -18.76
C GLU A 108 -1.60 -6.31 -19.83
N ASN A 109 -0.90 -5.22 -19.50
CA ASN A 109 -0.64 -4.14 -20.45
C ASN A 109 0.15 -4.60 -21.67
N ILE A 110 1.13 -5.51 -21.51
CA ILE A 110 1.85 -6.14 -22.63
C ILE A 110 0.88 -6.92 -23.53
N LEU A 111 -0.01 -7.74 -22.97
CA LEU A 111 -0.99 -8.50 -23.74
C LEU A 111 -1.91 -7.57 -24.55
N TYR A 112 -2.44 -6.52 -23.92
CA TYR A 112 -3.31 -5.55 -24.59
C TYR A 112 -2.62 -4.75 -25.70
N VAL A 113 -1.34 -4.34 -25.54
CA VAL A 113 -0.64 -3.59 -26.60
C VAL A 113 -0.21 -4.47 -27.77
N ILE A 114 0.02 -5.77 -27.54
CA ILE A 114 0.31 -6.71 -28.63
C ILE A 114 -0.91 -6.84 -29.55
N GLU A 115 -2.11 -6.86 -28.99
CA GLU A 115 -3.36 -6.98 -29.76
C GLU A 115 -3.85 -5.63 -30.30
N GLY A 116 -3.83 -4.59 -29.47
CA GLY A 116 -4.44 -3.29 -29.76
C GLY A 116 -3.49 -2.19 -30.24
N GLY A 117 -2.18 -2.43 -30.22
CA GLY A 117 -1.17 -1.48 -30.68
C GLY A 117 -1.02 -0.22 -29.83
N LEU A 118 -0.50 0.85 -30.45
CA LEU A 118 -0.05 2.06 -29.75
C LEU A 118 -1.19 2.81 -29.05
N ALA A 119 -2.34 2.95 -29.72
CA ALA A 119 -3.47 3.70 -29.17
C ALA A 119 -4.00 3.09 -27.87
N VAL A 120 -4.13 1.76 -27.84
CA VAL A 120 -4.51 1.01 -26.63
C VAL A 120 -3.47 1.20 -25.53
N GLY A 121 -2.18 1.14 -25.88
CA GLY A 121 -1.12 1.39 -24.90
C GLY A 121 -1.18 2.78 -24.26
N ILE A 122 -1.51 3.82 -25.03
CA ILE A 122 -1.62 5.19 -24.50
C ILE A 122 -2.79 5.27 -23.51
N VAL A 123 -3.96 4.75 -23.90
CA VAL A 123 -5.15 4.72 -23.06
C VAL A 123 -4.88 3.99 -21.75
N ARG A 124 -4.25 2.80 -21.83
CA ARG A 124 -3.91 2.02 -20.65
C ARG A 124 -2.87 2.70 -19.76
N ALA A 125 -1.87 3.35 -20.33
CA ALA A 125 -0.83 4.06 -19.58
C ALA A 125 -1.40 5.20 -18.71
N ILE A 126 -2.45 5.90 -19.17
CA ILE A 126 -3.05 7.03 -18.44
C ILE A 126 -4.27 6.66 -17.60
N ALA A 127 -4.94 5.55 -17.91
CA ALA A 127 -6.15 5.12 -17.21
C ALA A 127 -5.96 3.82 -16.43
N SER A 128 -5.74 2.70 -17.12
CA SER A 128 -5.69 1.37 -16.50
C SER A 128 -4.53 1.20 -15.53
N VAL A 129 -3.31 1.64 -15.89
CA VAL A 129 -2.11 1.49 -15.06
C VAL A 129 -2.23 2.28 -13.74
N PRO A 130 -2.64 3.56 -13.74
CA PRO A 130 -3.02 4.25 -12.49
C PRO A 130 -4.20 3.61 -11.75
N GLY A 131 -5.18 3.08 -12.49
CA GLY A 131 -6.32 2.34 -11.96
C GLY A 131 -5.89 1.19 -11.04
N HIS A 132 -5.05 0.30 -11.55
CA HIS A 132 -4.51 -0.83 -10.78
C HIS A 132 -3.88 -0.39 -9.45
N VAL A 133 -3.11 0.71 -9.46
CA VAL A 133 -2.54 1.26 -8.22
C VAL A 133 -3.63 1.66 -7.25
N VAL A 134 -4.60 2.48 -7.66
CA VAL A 134 -5.61 3.00 -6.73
C VAL A 134 -6.57 1.93 -6.23
N PHE A 135 -6.88 0.90 -7.04
CA PHE A 135 -7.71 -0.23 -6.59
C PHE A 135 -6.98 -1.00 -5.48
N SER A 136 -5.71 -1.30 -5.71
CA SER A 136 -4.93 -2.10 -4.79
C SER A 136 -4.47 -1.33 -3.55
N CYS A 137 -4.27 -0.01 -3.63
CA CYS A 137 -4.00 0.82 -2.46
C CYS A 137 -5.15 0.82 -1.44
N ILE A 138 -6.41 0.59 -1.85
CA ILE A 138 -7.54 0.51 -0.92
C ILE A 138 -7.38 -0.70 0.01
N TRP A 139 -7.18 -1.89 -0.55
CA TRP A 139 -6.99 -3.09 0.27
C TRP A 139 -5.59 -3.17 0.87
N GLY A 140 -4.58 -2.59 0.24
CA GLY A 140 -3.22 -2.48 0.79
C GLY A 140 -3.18 -1.67 2.07
N PHE A 141 -3.83 -0.50 2.09
CA PHE A 141 -3.95 0.31 3.30
C PHE A 141 -4.73 -0.40 4.41
N ALA A 142 -5.83 -1.08 4.04
CA ALA A 142 -6.62 -1.85 4.99
C ALA A 142 -5.81 -3.00 5.60
N LEU A 143 -5.04 -3.72 4.78
CA LEU A 143 -4.17 -4.81 5.20
C LEU A 143 -3.07 -4.30 6.14
N GLY A 144 -2.39 -3.21 5.76
CA GLY A 144 -1.39 -2.53 6.58
C GLY A 144 -1.95 -2.12 7.94
N THR A 145 -3.09 -1.43 7.94
CA THR A 145 -3.76 -0.99 9.18
C THR A 145 -4.17 -2.17 10.05
N ALA A 146 -4.78 -3.21 9.46
CA ALA A 146 -5.31 -4.35 10.21
C ALA A 146 -4.22 -5.06 11.03
N LYS A 147 -2.98 -5.15 10.53
CA LYS A 147 -1.87 -5.82 11.23
C LYS A 147 -1.62 -5.25 12.64
N PHE A 148 -1.92 -3.97 12.85
CA PHE A 148 -1.68 -3.25 14.11
C PHE A 148 -2.96 -2.96 14.91
N ARG A 149 -4.08 -3.62 14.56
CA ARG A 149 -5.35 -3.53 15.30
C ARG A 149 -5.62 -4.81 16.09
N PRO A 150 -6.50 -4.76 17.12
CA PRO A 150 -6.90 -5.96 17.86
C PRO A 150 -7.41 -7.06 16.92
N GLU A 151 -7.05 -8.32 17.19
CA GLU A 151 -7.33 -9.48 16.32
C GLU A 151 -8.81 -9.55 15.88
N ARG A 152 -9.74 -9.25 16.80
CA ARG A 152 -11.18 -9.25 16.55
C ARG A 152 -11.65 -8.26 15.46
N GLU A 153 -10.86 -7.23 15.17
CA GLU A 153 -11.18 -6.17 14.20
C GLU A 153 -10.53 -6.41 12.83
N GLN A 154 -9.45 -7.20 12.79
CA GLN A 154 -8.59 -7.34 11.60
C GLN A 154 -9.37 -7.87 10.39
N ALA A 155 -10.13 -8.95 10.57
CA ALA A 155 -10.87 -9.59 9.48
C ALA A 155 -11.88 -8.63 8.83
N GLY A 156 -12.56 -7.80 9.64
CA GLY A 156 -13.53 -6.83 9.14
C GLY A 156 -12.86 -5.71 8.32
N ILE A 157 -11.70 -5.22 8.78
CA ILE A 157 -10.93 -4.19 8.07
C ILE A 157 -10.41 -4.74 6.74
N ILE A 158 -9.78 -5.93 6.75
CA ILE A 158 -9.24 -6.59 5.56
C ILE A 158 -10.34 -6.83 4.53
N LEU A 159 -11.47 -7.41 4.95
CA LEU A 159 -12.58 -7.71 4.05
C LEU A 159 -13.17 -6.43 3.44
N THR A 160 -13.37 -5.38 4.26
CA THR A 160 -13.91 -4.10 3.77
C THR A 160 -12.96 -3.46 2.75
N GLY A 161 -11.65 -3.50 3.00
CA GLY A 161 -10.64 -3.01 2.06
C GLY A 161 -10.65 -3.77 0.74
N LEU A 162 -10.63 -5.11 0.79
CA LEU A 162 -10.66 -5.97 -0.41
C LEU A 162 -11.91 -5.72 -1.24
N LEU A 163 -13.09 -5.70 -0.60
CA LEU A 163 -14.36 -5.41 -1.28
C LEU A 163 -14.38 -3.98 -1.85
N GLY A 164 -13.78 -3.01 -1.17
CA GLY A 164 -13.66 -1.64 -1.66
C GLY A 164 -12.80 -1.53 -2.92
N GLY A 165 -11.65 -2.23 -2.95
CA GLY A 165 -10.79 -2.31 -4.14
C GLY A 165 -11.49 -2.99 -5.32
N ILE A 166 -12.12 -4.14 -5.09
CA ILE A 166 -12.92 -4.88 -6.08
C ILE A 166 -14.04 -4.00 -6.63
N ALA A 167 -14.80 -3.31 -5.76
CA ALA A 167 -15.91 -2.47 -6.17
C ALA A 167 -15.44 -1.29 -7.02
N LEU A 168 -14.33 -0.63 -6.66
CA LEU A 168 -13.78 0.46 -7.45
C LEU A 168 -13.30 -0.01 -8.83
N HIS A 169 -12.64 -1.18 -8.88
CA HIS A 169 -12.20 -1.78 -10.14
C HIS A 169 -13.41 -2.18 -11.02
N ALA A 170 -14.44 -2.78 -10.43
CA ALA A 170 -15.68 -3.11 -11.14
C ALA A 170 -16.38 -1.87 -11.72
N VAL A 171 -16.46 -0.77 -10.95
CA VAL A 171 -17.00 0.50 -11.44
C VAL A 171 -16.16 1.06 -12.59
N PHE A 172 -14.83 0.93 -12.53
CA PHE A 172 -13.94 1.35 -13.60
C PHE A 172 -14.18 0.55 -14.90
N ASN A 173 -14.18 -0.78 -14.83
CA ASN A 173 -14.39 -1.64 -16.00
C ASN A 173 -15.79 -1.45 -16.59
N PHE A 174 -16.82 -1.43 -15.73
CA PHE A 174 -18.19 -1.17 -16.16
C PHE A 174 -18.32 0.18 -16.87
N SER A 175 -17.64 1.22 -16.35
CA SER A 175 -17.69 2.55 -16.94
C SER A 175 -17.11 2.55 -18.36
N LEU A 176 -15.93 1.96 -18.56
CA LEU A 176 -15.30 1.87 -19.89
C LEU A 176 -16.14 1.07 -20.88
N GLU A 177 -16.69 -0.05 -20.44
CA GLU A 177 -17.37 -0.98 -21.35
C GLU A 177 -18.76 -0.51 -21.75
N VAL A 178 -19.54 0.07 -20.82
CA VAL A 178 -20.93 0.45 -21.08
C VAL A 178 -21.07 1.86 -21.65
N TYR A 179 -20.21 2.78 -21.23
CA TYR A 179 -20.33 4.20 -21.61
C TYR A 179 -19.22 4.67 -22.55
N GLU A 180 -18.30 3.78 -22.94
CA GLU A 180 -17.23 4.02 -23.92
C GLU A 180 -16.50 5.35 -23.67
N VAL A 181 -16.65 6.34 -24.56
CA VAL A 181 -16.02 7.67 -24.46
C VAL A 181 -16.48 8.41 -23.21
N ALA A 182 -17.78 8.40 -22.89
CA ALA A 182 -18.28 9.06 -21.70
C ALA A 182 -17.75 8.38 -20.42
N GLY A 183 -17.63 7.05 -20.45
CA GLY A 183 -17.01 6.25 -19.39
C GLY A 183 -15.53 6.58 -19.20
N PHE A 184 -14.79 6.69 -20.29
CA PHE A 184 -13.39 7.09 -20.28
C PHE A 184 -13.19 8.51 -19.71
N LEU A 185 -14.05 9.47 -20.09
CA LEU A 185 -14.02 10.83 -19.54
C LEU A 185 -14.37 10.83 -18.03
N LEU A 186 -15.38 10.04 -17.62
CA LEU A 186 -15.72 9.87 -16.21
C LEU A 186 -14.53 9.33 -15.41
N ILE A 187 -13.78 8.39 -15.98
CA ILE A 187 -12.59 7.82 -15.37
C ILE A 187 -11.49 8.86 -15.19
N LEU A 188 -11.15 9.58 -16.26
CA LEU A 188 -10.05 10.54 -16.23
C LEU A 188 -10.34 11.75 -15.33
N PHE A 189 -11.57 12.24 -15.34
CA PHE A 189 -11.90 13.51 -14.68
C PHE A 189 -12.56 13.35 -13.31
N VAL A 190 -13.07 12.16 -12.97
CA VAL A 190 -13.77 11.92 -11.70
C VAL A 190 -13.21 10.73 -10.94
N ILE A 191 -13.28 9.52 -11.50
CA ILE A 191 -12.96 8.29 -10.74
C ILE A 191 -11.49 8.26 -10.34
N LEU A 192 -10.55 8.42 -11.29
CA LEU A 192 -9.12 8.38 -10.98
C LEU A 192 -8.69 9.53 -10.07
N PRO A 193 -9.07 10.81 -10.30
CA PRO A 193 -8.74 11.89 -9.38
C PRO A 193 -9.26 11.65 -7.96
N LEU A 194 -10.50 11.17 -7.81
CA LEU A 194 -11.08 10.88 -6.50
C LEU A 194 -10.39 9.70 -5.81
N ALA A 195 -10.14 8.61 -6.55
CA ALA A 195 -9.45 7.44 -6.03
C ALA A 195 -7.99 7.74 -5.66
N TRP A 196 -7.32 8.59 -6.44
CA TRP A 196 -5.97 9.07 -6.15
C TRP A 196 -5.92 9.99 -4.94
N TRP A 197 -6.93 10.85 -4.76
CA TRP A 197 -7.09 11.63 -3.55
C TRP A 197 -7.28 10.74 -2.32
N THR A 198 -8.12 9.71 -2.42
CA THR A 198 -8.29 8.70 -1.35
C THR A 198 -6.98 7.98 -1.06
N THR A 199 -6.24 7.55 -2.09
CA THR A 199 -4.91 6.92 -1.94
C THR A 199 -3.94 7.85 -1.22
N SER A 200 -3.93 9.14 -1.59
CA SER A 200 -3.10 10.15 -0.94
C SER A 200 -3.46 10.34 0.55
N ARG A 201 -4.75 10.28 0.88
CA ARG A 201 -5.22 10.30 2.27
C ARG A 201 -4.83 9.03 3.03
N ASN A 202 -4.95 7.86 2.41
CA ASN A 202 -4.54 6.59 3.01
C ASN A 202 -3.03 6.60 3.33
N ILE A 203 -2.19 7.10 2.43
CA ILE A 203 -0.75 7.27 2.68
C ILE A 203 -0.51 8.22 3.86
N ALA A 204 -1.23 9.36 3.91
CA ALA A 204 -1.09 10.30 5.03
C ALA A 204 -1.54 9.69 6.37
N CYS A 205 -2.62 8.88 6.36
CA CYS A 205 -3.09 8.15 7.54
C CYS A 205 -2.13 7.04 7.96
N ALA A 206 -1.52 6.33 7.00
CA ALA A 206 -0.55 5.28 7.26
C ALA A 206 0.67 5.85 8.00
N HIS A 207 1.25 6.94 7.49
CA HIS A 207 2.36 7.64 8.16
C HIS A 207 2.02 8.22 9.53
N ALA A 208 0.74 8.54 9.78
CA ALA A 208 0.28 9.10 11.04
C ALA A 208 -0.07 8.02 12.08
N ASP A 209 -0.03 6.73 11.71
CA ASP A 209 -0.40 5.66 12.63
C ASP A 209 0.66 5.49 13.73
N PRO A 210 0.26 5.26 15.01
CA PRO A 210 1.20 4.99 16.08
C PRO A 210 2.14 3.79 15.83
N ALA A 211 1.74 2.84 14.99
CA ALA A 211 2.58 1.71 14.60
C ALA A 211 3.86 2.16 13.87
N SER A 212 3.77 3.12 12.95
CA SER A 212 4.94 3.70 12.26
C SER A 212 5.94 4.30 13.24
N ALA A 213 5.47 5.06 14.24
CA ALA A 213 6.35 5.63 15.26
C ALA A 213 6.95 4.58 16.22
N CYS A 214 6.32 3.41 16.34
CA CYS A 214 6.83 2.29 17.13
C CYS A 214 7.94 1.56 16.37
N SER A 215 7.76 1.34 15.06
CA SER A 215 8.75 0.70 14.20
C SER A 215 10.07 1.48 14.18
N GLU A 216 10.00 2.79 13.93
CA GLU A 216 11.15 3.70 13.93
C GLU A 216 11.98 3.57 15.22
N LYS A 217 11.32 3.57 16.38
CA LYS A 217 11.99 3.43 17.69
C LYS A 217 12.62 2.06 17.93
N GLN A 218 11.96 1.00 17.49
CA GLN A 218 12.49 -0.36 17.64
C GLN A 218 13.79 -0.54 16.84
N ARG A 219 13.87 0.07 15.67
CA ARG A 219 15.08 0.06 14.84
C ARG A 219 16.18 0.94 15.37
N ASP A 220 15.88 2.14 15.86
CA ASP A 220 16.87 2.99 16.53
C ASP A 220 17.52 2.23 17.70
N ALA A 221 16.71 1.50 18.48
CA ALA A 221 17.20 0.66 19.55
C ALA A 221 18.04 -0.52 19.03
N ALA A 222 17.61 -1.20 17.95
CA ALA A 222 18.35 -2.30 17.34
C ALA A 222 19.68 -1.85 16.71
N ALA A 223 19.72 -0.70 16.05
CA ALA A 223 20.92 -0.11 15.48
C ALA A 223 21.91 0.27 16.59
N LEU A 224 21.44 0.89 17.67
CA LEU A 224 22.27 1.18 18.85
C LEU A 224 22.82 -0.09 19.50
N ALA A 225 22.00 -1.16 19.58
CA ALA A 225 22.43 -2.47 20.08
C ALA A 225 23.48 -3.13 19.16
N ALA A 226 23.34 -3.01 17.84
CA ALA A 226 24.31 -3.51 16.87
C ALA A 226 25.65 -2.75 16.97
N MET A 227 25.60 -1.43 17.17
CA MET A 227 26.81 -0.60 17.36
C MET A 227 27.51 -0.89 18.70
N THR A 228 26.77 -1.25 19.75
CA THR A 228 27.33 -1.55 21.08
C THR A 228 27.76 -3.01 21.26
N SER A 229 27.28 -3.93 20.42
CA SER A 229 27.72 -5.35 20.38
C SER A 229 28.99 -5.59 19.54
N GLY A 230 29.52 -4.54 18.89
CA GLY A 230 30.91 -4.49 18.43
C GLY A 230 31.88 -4.56 19.62
N THR A 231 32.41 -5.75 19.86
CA THR A 231 33.35 -6.13 20.94
C THR A 231 34.35 -5.05 21.38
N LEU A 232 34.23 -4.62 22.64
CA LEU A 232 35.38 -4.20 23.47
C LEU A 232 35.53 -5.20 24.64
N PRO A 233 36.72 -5.77 24.89
CA PRO A 233 36.93 -6.64 26.04
C PRO A 233 37.13 -5.83 27.31
N GLY A 234 36.26 -6.07 28.30
CA GLY A 234 36.59 -5.99 29.72
C GLY A 234 36.27 -4.67 30.44
N ARG A 235 35.30 -4.72 31.35
CA ARG A 235 35.50 -4.60 32.82
C ARG A 235 34.16 -4.57 33.54
N ASP A 236 33.95 -5.53 34.42
CA ASP A 236 33.09 -5.35 35.60
C ASP A 236 33.68 -4.24 36.49
N PRO A 237 32.85 -3.38 37.08
CA PRO A 237 32.61 -3.58 38.51
C PRO A 237 31.21 -3.16 39.02
N GLY A 238 30.72 -3.91 40.01
CA GLY A 238 30.28 -3.29 41.26
C GLY A 238 28.77 -3.14 41.45
N THR A 239 28.21 -4.05 42.24
CA THR A 239 26.90 -3.96 42.90
C THR A 239 26.83 -2.78 43.85
N GLY A 240 25.82 -1.92 43.69
CA GLY A 240 25.43 -0.89 44.67
C GLY A 240 23.93 -0.63 44.60
N SER A 241 23.18 -1.13 45.58
CA SER A 241 21.74 -0.94 45.73
C SER A 241 21.42 0.45 46.31
N GLN A 242 20.56 1.23 45.63
CA GLN A 242 19.95 2.45 46.16
C GLN A 242 18.46 2.23 46.50
N PRO A 243 17.92 2.84 47.58
CA PRO A 243 16.51 2.76 47.95
C PRO A 243 15.60 3.68 47.09
N PRO A 244 14.28 3.42 47.04
CA PRO A 244 13.38 4.04 46.05
C PRO A 244 13.03 5.50 46.37
N ALA A 245 13.06 6.34 45.33
CA ALA A 245 12.62 7.73 45.36
C ALA A 245 11.08 7.86 45.31
N SER A 246 10.55 8.88 46.00
CA SER A 246 9.13 9.24 45.99
C SER A 246 8.61 9.64 44.60
N PRO A 247 7.31 9.43 44.28
CA PRO A 247 6.78 9.71 42.96
C PRO A 247 6.74 11.22 42.66
N ALA A 248 7.31 11.59 41.52
CA ALA A 248 7.27 12.95 40.98
C ALA A 248 5.82 13.36 40.61
N PRO A 249 5.49 14.66 40.68
CA PRO A 249 4.19 15.16 40.22
C PRO A 249 3.95 14.85 38.74
N ARG A 250 2.71 14.47 38.40
CA ARG A 250 2.33 14.13 37.01
C ARG A 250 2.53 15.36 36.11
N PRO A 251 3.29 15.25 35.00
CA PRO A 251 3.46 16.36 34.07
C PRO A 251 2.11 16.75 33.46
N ALA A 252 1.89 18.06 33.29
CA ALA A 252 0.73 18.59 32.59
C ALA A 252 0.68 18.03 31.15
N ARG A 253 -0.51 17.61 30.70
CA ARG A 253 -0.68 17.04 29.36
C ARG A 253 -0.40 18.12 28.30
N PRO A 254 0.42 17.84 27.27
CA PRO A 254 0.65 18.79 26.19
C PRO A 254 -0.66 19.03 25.41
N VAL A 255 -0.86 20.26 24.94
CA VAL A 255 -2.02 20.70 24.16
C VAL A 255 -1.54 21.27 22.82
N CYS A 256 -2.33 21.09 21.76
CA CYS A 256 -2.00 21.60 20.44
C CYS A 256 -2.09 23.13 20.43
N THR A 257 -1.03 23.81 19.99
CA THR A 257 -0.94 25.28 19.91
C THR A 257 -1.89 25.90 18.87
N ASN A 258 -2.43 25.09 17.95
CA ASN A 258 -3.30 25.55 16.87
C ASN A 258 -4.79 25.42 17.21
N CYS A 259 -5.21 24.30 17.82
CA CYS A 259 -6.64 24.03 18.10
C CYS A 259 -6.98 23.88 19.59
N GLY A 260 -5.99 23.90 20.48
CA GLY A 260 -6.20 23.81 21.93
C GLY A 260 -6.57 22.41 22.45
N MET A 261 -6.66 21.41 21.58
CA MET A 261 -7.03 20.05 21.99
C MET A 261 -5.88 19.31 22.69
N PRO A 262 -6.17 18.43 23.66
CA PRO A 262 -5.16 17.60 24.31
C PRO A 262 -4.42 16.72 23.30
N VAL A 263 -3.10 16.66 23.44
CA VAL A 263 -2.23 15.86 22.60
C VAL A 263 -1.70 14.68 23.41
N LYS A 264 -1.69 13.48 22.82
CA LYS A 264 -1.08 12.30 23.45
C LYS A 264 0.46 12.47 23.47
N PRO A 265 1.15 12.14 24.57
CA PRO A 265 2.61 12.24 24.63
C PRO A 265 3.28 11.46 23.49
N GLY A 266 4.24 12.07 22.79
CA GLY A 266 4.98 11.46 21.68
C GLY A 266 4.35 11.64 20.29
N MET A 267 3.24 12.36 20.17
CA MET A 267 2.66 12.74 18.87
C MET A 267 3.43 13.89 18.21
N ARG A 268 3.77 13.73 16.93
CA ARG A 268 4.38 14.78 16.10
C ARG A 268 3.35 15.68 15.42
N PHE A 269 2.15 15.17 15.17
CA PHE A 269 1.04 15.90 14.55
C PHE A 269 -0.25 15.78 15.36
N CYS A 270 -1.07 16.83 15.37
CA CYS A 270 -2.36 16.85 16.05
C CYS A 270 -3.39 16.00 15.30
N GLU A 271 -3.92 14.94 15.92
CA GLU A 271 -4.93 14.05 15.34
C GLU A 271 -6.22 14.79 14.90
N GLN A 272 -6.52 15.95 15.49
CA GLN A 272 -7.73 16.72 15.18
C GLN A 272 -7.55 17.69 13.98
N CYS A 273 -6.36 18.27 13.79
CA CYS A 273 -6.16 19.34 12.81
C CYS A 273 -4.95 19.16 11.87
N GLY A 274 -4.14 18.12 12.07
CA GLY A 274 -3.02 17.77 11.20
C GLY A 274 -1.79 18.66 11.29
N LYS A 275 -1.76 19.67 12.18
CA LYS A 275 -0.56 20.50 12.39
C LYS A 275 0.49 19.80 13.24
N GLU A 276 1.75 20.08 12.94
CA GLU A 276 2.90 19.68 13.76
C GLU A 276 2.81 20.33 15.15
N ILE A 277 3.09 19.55 16.20
CA ILE A 277 2.95 19.94 17.62
C ILE A 277 4.26 20.47 18.17
#